data_AF-A0A349EC36-F1
#
_entry.id   AF-A0A349EC36-F1
#
_cell.length_a   1.000
_cell.length_b   1.000
_cell.length_c   1.000
_cell.angle_alpha   90.00
_cell.angle_beta   90.00
_cell.angle_gamma   90.00
#
_symmetry.space_group_name_H-M   'P 1'
#
loop_
_entity.id
_entity.type
_entity.pdbx_description
1 polymer ?
#
loop_
_entity_poly.entity_id
_entity_poly.type
_entity_poly.pdbx_seq_one_letter_code
_entity_poly.pdbx_strand_id
1 'polypeptide(L)'
;MKNSLKIILALTGLALSQIGMAQDKTVNDGVFTAAQVDAGKLVYDNSCSACHDMRFYRDILKSYNNQPVLWLWEAVLGTMPADNPGSLMLDEYTDVIAYILSENGFPAGDEKLDPDKGMDSIKVLSP
;
A
#
# COMPACT_ATOMS: atom_id res chain seq x y z
N MET A 1 -31.61 9.12 -67.92
CA MET A 1 -32.08 9.17 -66.52
C MET A 1 -31.58 7.91 -65.81
N LYS A 2 -30.37 8.00 -65.24
CA LYS A 2 -30.03 7.76 -63.82
C LYS A 2 -30.42 6.37 -63.31
N ASN A 3 -29.43 5.48 -63.16
CA ASN A 3 -29.44 4.49 -62.08
C ASN A 3 -28.01 4.27 -61.58
N SER A 4 -27.90 4.29 -60.26
CA SER A 4 -26.77 4.84 -59.52
C SER A 4 -25.79 3.76 -59.10
N LEU A 5 -24.50 4.06 -59.29
CA LEU A 5 -23.37 3.30 -58.77
C LEU A 5 -23.44 3.26 -57.23
N LYS A 6 -23.65 2.07 -56.65
CA LYS A 6 -23.60 1.87 -55.19
C LYS A 6 -22.15 1.76 -54.76
N ILE A 7 -21.58 2.85 -54.26
CA ILE A 7 -20.29 2.87 -53.58
C ILE A 7 -20.48 2.18 -52.23
N ILE A 8 -19.87 1.01 -52.08
CA ILE A 8 -19.76 0.31 -50.78
C ILE A 8 -18.68 1.05 -50.00
N LEU A 9 -19.10 1.93 -49.09
CA LEU A 9 -18.21 2.62 -48.17
C LEU A 9 -17.88 1.63 -47.03
N ALA A 10 -16.74 0.96 -47.12
CA ALA A 10 -16.19 0.17 -46.03
C ALA A 10 -15.75 1.13 -44.91
N LEU A 11 -16.58 1.31 -43.87
CA LEU A 11 -16.16 1.91 -42.62
C LEU A 11 -15.24 0.91 -41.90
N THR A 12 -13.93 1.03 -42.10
CA THR A 12 -12.94 0.47 -41.18
C THR A 12 -13.07 1.18 -39.84
N GLY A 13 -13.74 0.54 -38.88
CA GLY A 13 -13.78 1.00 -37.50
C GLY A 13 -12.38 0.96 -36.91
N LEU A 14 -11.86 2.13 -36.53
CA LEU A 14 -10.61 2.26 -35.79
C LEU A 14 -10.88 1.74 -34.36
N ALA A 15 -10.49 0.50 -34.08
CA ALA A 15 -10.51 -0.03 -32.73
C ALA A 15 -9.44 0.73 -31.90
N LEU A 16 -9.87 1.69 -31.09
CA LEU A 16 -9.03 2.25 -30.04
C LEU A 16 -8.83 1.16 -29.00
N SER A 17 -7.67 0.51 -29.04
CA SER A 17 -7.19 -0.35 -27.97
C SER A 17 -7.10 0.49 -26.69
N GLN A 18 -8.02 0.28 -25.74
CA GLN A 18 -7.88 0.83 -24.41
C GLN A 18 -6.69 0.12 -23.75
N ILE A 19 -5.54 0.77 -23.74
CA ILE A 19 -4.43 0.39 -22.87
C ILE A 19 -4.95 0.67 -21.46
N GLY A 20 -5.39 -0.38 -20.76
CA GLY A 20 -5.74 -0.27 -19.35
C GLY A 20 -4.51 0.18 -18.59
N MET A 21 -4.50 1.44 -18.15
CA MET A 21 -3.55 1.90 -17.14
C MET A 21 -3.86 1.08 -15.88
N ALA A 22 -3.00 0.13 -15.51
CA ALA A 22 -3.07 -0.49 -14.21
C ALA A 22 -2.90 0.65 -13.19
N GLN A 23 -3.94 0.92 -12.38
CA GLN A 23 -3.83 1.89 -11.31
C GLN A 23 -2.90 1.32 -10.25
N ASP A 24 -1.91 2.11 -9.83
CA ASP A 24 -1.00 1.71 -8.75
C ASP A 24 -1.81 1.39 -7.49
N LYS A 25 -1.53 0.24 -6.88
CA LYS A 25 -2.14 -0.16 -5.60
C LYS A 25 -1.62 0.76 -4.50
N THR A 26 -2.48 1.18 -3.60
CA THR A 26 -2.17 2.10 -2.51
C THR A 26 -2.70 1.57 -1.19
N VAL A 27 -2.24 2.16 -0.08
CA VAL A 27 -2.77 1.83 1.25
C VAL A 27 -4.28 2.08 1.42
N ASN A 28 -4.94 2.83 0.52
CA ASN A 28 -6.40 2.99 0.52
C ASN A 28 -7.16 1.76 -0.01
N ASP A 29 -6.47 0.81 -0.64
CA ASP A 29 -7.10 -0.35 -1.29
C ASP A 29 -7.27 -1.55 -0.35
N GLY A 30 -7.21 -1.37 0.98
CA GLY A 30 -7.42 -2.46 1.93
C GLY A 30 -6.28 -3.47 1.94
N VAL A 31 -5.04 -2.99 2.12
CA VAL A 31 -3.82 -3.78 1.83
C VAL A 31 -3.29 -4.61 3.00
N PHE A 32 -3.98 -4.61 4.12
CA PHE A 32 -3.66 -5.37 5.32
C PHE A 32 -4.94 -5.89 5.96
N THR A 33 -4.84 -6.96 6.75
CA THR A 33 -6.01 -7.55 7.41
C THR A 33 -6.24 -6.98 8.81
N ALA A 34 -7.48 -7.08 9.30
CA ALA A 34 -7.80 -6.76 10.70
C ALA A 34 -6.98 -7.58 11.70
N ALA A 35 -6.66 -8.84 11.37
CA ALA A 35 -5.81 -9.68 12.23
C ALA A 35 -4.38 -9.11 12.38
N GLN A 36 -3.84 -8.51 11.32
CA GLN A 36 -2.53 -7.83 11.38
C GLN A 36 -2.61 -6.55 12.21
N VAL A 37 -3.73 -5.83 12.16
CA VAL A 37 -3.96 -4.65 13.01
C VAL A 37 -3.95 -5.05 14.49
N ASP A 38 -4.68 -6.11 14.85
CA ASP A 38 -4.75 -6.59 16.23
C ASP A 38 -3.39 -7.09 16.75
N ALA A 39 -2.67 -7.87 15.93
CA ALA A 39 -1.31 -8.32 16.24
C ALA A 39 -0.33 -7.13 16.35
N GLY A 40 -0.41 -6.20 15.41
CA GLY A 40 0.44 -5.01 15.34
C GLY A 40 0.25 -4.07 16.51
N LYS A 41 -0.97 -3.99 17.05
CA LYS A 41 -1.23 -3.23 18.28
C LYS A 41 -0.39 -3.74 19.45
N LEU A 42 -0.32 -5.07 19.62
CA LEU A 42 0.47 -5.68 20.69
C LEU A 42 1.96 -5.36 20.53
N VAL A 43 2.48 -5.41 19.29
CA VAL A 43 3.87 -5.04 18.98
C VAL A 43 4.12 -3.56 19.29
N TYR A 44 3.21 -2.67 18.85
CA TYR A 44 3.32 -1.24 19.10
C TYR A 44 3.36 -0.93 20.61
N ASP A 45 2.43 -1.49 21.37
CA ASP A 45 2.33 -1.26 22.81
C ASP A 45 3.63 -1.67 23.52
N ASN A 46 4.23 -2.79 23.12
CA ASN A 46 5.41 -3.37 23.78
C ASN A 46 6.76 -2.78 23.30
N SER A 47 6.86 -2.37 22.04
CA SER A 47 8.16 -2.09 21.40
C SER A 47 8.29 -0.71 20.76
N CYS A 48 7.19 0.03 20.63
CA CYS A 48 7.20 1.33 19.93
C CYS A 48 6.71 2.49 20.81
N SER A 49 5.66 2.25 21.60
CA SER A 49 4.89 3.27 22.32
C SER A 49 5.70 4.05 23.37
N ALA A 50 6.79 3.48 23.87
CA ALA A 50 7.67 4.13 24.84
C ALA A 50 8.38 5.38 24.26
N CYS A 51 8.58 5.44 22.94
CA CYS A 51 9.31 6.50 22.26
C CYS A 51 8.49 7.22 21.17
N HIS A 52 7.51 6.55 20.57
CA HIS A 52 6.77 7.04 19.42
C HIS A 52 5.26 6.99 19.64
N ASP A 53 4.57 8.12 19.53
CA ASP A 53 3.11 8.20 19.54
C ASP A 53 2.52 8.11 18.12
N MET A 54 1.20 7.97 18.00
CA MET A 54 0.53 7.93 16.68
C MET A 54 0.64 9.25 15.89
N ARG A 55 0.86 10.38 16.58
CA ARG A 55 1.06 11.68 15.92
C ARG A 55 2.40 11.72 15.18
N PHE A 56 3.43 11.09 15.72
CA PHE A 56 4.71 10.86 15.06
C PHE A 56 4.54 10.02 13.79
N TYR A 57 3.86 8.87 13.88
CA TYR A 57 3.66 8.01 12.70
C TYR A 57 2.85 8.69 11.60
N ARG A 58 1.89 9.57 11.94
CA ARG A 58 1.22 10.41 10.94
C ARG A 58 2.20 11.25 10.12
N ASP A 59 3.22 11.82 10.75
CA ASP A 59 4.22 12.62 10.05
C ASP A 59 5.23 11.75 9.26
N ILE A 60 5.52 10.54 9.75
CA ILE A 60 6.29 9.53 8.99
C ILE A 60 5.54 9.12 7.72
N LEU A 61 4.24 8.83 7.80
CA LEU A 61 3.47 8.45 6.61
C LEU A 61 3.41 9.57 5.56
N LYS A 62 3.40 10.84 5.99
CA LYS A 62 3.54 11.99 5.07
C LYS A 62 4.91 12.06 4.40
N SER A 63 6.00 11.75 5.12
CA SER A 63 7.34 11.77 4.52
C SER A 63 7.56 10.60 3.54
N TYR A 64 6.85 9.50 3.73
CA TYR A 64 6.81 8.35 2.82
C TYR A 64 5.74 8.45 1.72
N ASN A 65 5.07 9.60 1.56
CA ASN A 65 4.02 9.73 0.55
C ASN A 65 4.50 9.35 -0.85
N ASN A 66 3.72 8.53 -1.54
CA ASN A 66 4.00 7.96 -2.85
C ASN A 66 5.23 7.03 -2.91
N GLN A 67 5.79 6.65 -1.77
CA GLN A 67 6.84 5.62 -1.68
C GLN A 67 6.22 4.23 -1.45
N PRO A 68 6.92 3.16 -1.85
CA PRO A 68 6.52 1.79 -1.50
C PRO A 68 6.38 1.58 0.01
N VAL A 69 5.37 0.83 0.43
CA VAL A 69 5.25 0.36 1.83
C VAL A 69 6.49 -0.47 2.22
N LEU A 70 7.10 -1.18 1.26
CA LEU A 70 8.30 -1.97 1.51
C LEU A 70 9.45 -1.12 2.05
N TRP A 71 9.62 0.11 1.55
CA TRP A 71 10.71 0.99 2.02
C TRP A 71 10.50 1.46 3.45
N LEU A 72 9.23 1.71 3.84
CA LEU A 72 8.90 1.98 5.24
C LEU A 72 9.21 0.76 6.11
N TRP A 73 8.85 -0.43 5.65
CA TRP A 73 9.11 -1.69 6.37
C TRP A 73 10.61 -1.95 6.55
N GLU A 74 11.41 -1.81 5.50
CA GLU A 74 12.87 -1.96 5.55
C GLU A 74 13.51 -0.93 6.49
N ALA A 75 13.03 0.31 6.47
CA ALA A 75 13.52 1.35 7.36
C ALA A 75 13.23 1.01 8.83
N VAL A 76 12.02 0.56 9.16
CA VAL A 76 11.68 0.17 10.53
C VAL A 76 12.49 -1.07 10.95
N LEU A 77 12.57 -2.10 10.10
CA LEU A 77 13.40 -3.29 10.34
C LEU A 77 14.86 -2.93 10.63
N GLY A 78 15.46 -2.07 9.80
CA GLY A 78 16.88 -1.76 9.85
C GLY A 78 17.28 -0.76 10.94
N THR A 79 16.32 -0.03 11.52
CA THR A 79 16.60 1.05 12.49
C THR A 79 15.89 0.91 13.82
N MET A 80 14.90 0.02 13.94
CA MET A 80 14.11 -0.18 15.14
C MET A 80 14.13 -1.63 15.63
N PRO A 81 13.98 -1.85 16.95
CA PRO A 81 14.05 -0.86 18.04
C PRO A 81 15.39 -0.11 18.09
N ALA A 82 15.40 1.15 18.56
CA ALA A 82 16.58 2.02 18.45
C ALA A 82 17.82 1.50 19.20
N ASP A 83 17.62 0.73 20.26
CA ASP A 83 18.66 0.10 21.07
C ASP A 83 19.07 -1.29 20.55
N ASN A 84 18.23 -1.93 19.73
CA ASN A 84 18.47 -3.24 19.17
C ASN A 84 17.81 -3.44 17.78
N PRO A 85 18.30 -2.77 16.71
CA PRO A 85 17.66 -2.85 15.40
C PRO A 85 17.59 -4.27 14.84
N GLY A 86 16.45 -4.63 14.23
CA GLY A 86 16.22 -5.95 13.63
C GLY A 86 15.91 -7.05 14.63
N SER A 87 15.60 -6.73 15.89
CA SER A 87 15.39 -7.73 16.94
C SER A 87 14.00 -8.37 16.98
N LEU A 88 13.01 -7.78 16.28
CA LEU A 88 11.66 -8.35 16.21
C LEU A 88 11.58 -9.39 15.08
N MET A 89 10.56 -10.25 15.12
CA MET A 89 10.25 -11.15 14.03
C MET A 89 9.76 -10.37 12.81
N LEU A 90 10.00 -10.89 11.60
CA LEU A 90 9.59 -10.21 10.36
C LEU A 90 8.08 -9.93 10.31
N ASP A 91 7.25 -10.87 10.75
CA ASP A 91 5.80 -10.69 10.85
C ASP A 91 5.44 -9.57 11.85
N GLU A 92 6.17 -9.39 12.96
CA GLU A 92 5.91 -8.32 13.93
C GLU A 92 6.12 -6.93 13.31
N TYR A 93 7.14 -6.77 12.45
CA TYR A 93 7.34 -5.53 11.69
C TYR A 93 6.21 -5.28 10.69
N THR A 94 5.73 -6.32 10.03
CA THR A 94 4.64 -6.19 9.05
C THR A 94 3.31 -5.85 9.75
N ASP A 95 3.03 -6.50 10.87
CA ASP A 95 1.82 -6.30 11.65
C ASP A 95 1.80 -4.91 12.30
N VAL A 96 2.92 -4.43 12.85
CA VAL A 96 2.96 -3.07 13.43
C VAL A 96 2.75 -1.99 12.37
N ILE A 97 3.21 -2.21 11.12
CA ILE A 97 2.91 -1.29 10.01
C ILE A 97 1.42 -1.32 9.65
N ALA A 98 0.79 -2.48 9.61
CA ALA A 98 -0.66 -2.58 9.40
C ALA A 98 -1.43 -1.81 10.48
N TYR A 99 -1.04 -1.95 11.74
CA TYR A 99 -1.62 -1.20 12.86
C TYR A 99 -1.42 0.32 12.71
N ILE A 100 -0.21 0.77 12.38
CA ILE A 100 0.09 2.19 12.13
C ILE A 100 -0.77 2.74 10.99
N LEU A 101 -0.93 2.00 9.89
CA LEU A 101 -1.77 2.41 8.77
C LEU A 101 -3.25 2.53 9.19
N SER A 102 -3.76 1.54 9.94
CA SER A 102 -5.13 1.55 10.46
C SER A 102 -5.41 2.74 11.38
N GLU A 103 -4.52 3.02 12.34
CA GLU A 103 -4.64 4.17 13.25
C GLU A 103 -4.55 5.52 12.54
N ASN A 104 -4.03 5.52 11.30
CA ASN A 104 -3.99 6.69 10.43
C ASN A 104 -5.11 6.73 9.39
N GLY A 105 -6.13 5.87 9.51
CA GLY A 105 -7.38 5.96 8.76
C GLY A 105 -7.41 5.19 7.44
N PHE A 106 -6.38 4.38 7.15
CA PHE A 106 -6.41 3.47 6.00
C PHE A 106 -7.28 2.25 6.32
N PRO A 107 -8.12 1.77 5.38
CA PRO A 107 -9.02 0.67 5.63
C PRO A 107 -8.26 -0.67 5.66
N ALA A 108 -8.74 -1.61 6.47
CA ALA A 108 -8.36 -3.01 6.36
C ALA A 108 -9.08 -3.67 5.16
N GLY A 109 -8.48 -4.73 4.61
CA GLY A 109 -9.08 -5.61 3.60
C GLY A 109 -8.81 -7.09 3.91
N ASP A 110 -8.93 -7.93 2.88
CA ASP A 110 -8.84 -9.38 3.01
C ASP A 110 -7.45 -9.95 2.67
N GLU A 111 -6.57 -9.12 2.10
CA GLU A 111 -5.21 -9.54 1.72
C GLU A 111 -4.22 -9.24 2.84
N LYS A 112 -3.44 -10.26 3.22
CA LYS A 112 -2.32 -10.10 4.17
C LYS A 112 -1.25 -9.21 3.52
N LEU A 113 -0.86 -8.14 4.20
CA LEU A 113 0.33 -7.37 3.88
C LEU A 113 1.55 -8.27 4.08
N ASP A 114 2.41 -8.38 3.08
CA ASP A 114 3.52 -9.35 3.07
C ASP A 114 4.73 -8.72 2.33
N PRO A 115 5.90 -8.56 2.99
CA PRO A 115 7.08 -7.92 2.38
C PRO A 115 7.60 -8.70 1.17
N ASP A 116 7.36 -10.02 1.11
CA ASP A 116 7.76 -10.87 -0.01
C ASP A 116 6.71 -10.92 -1.13
N LYS A 117 5.54 -10.27 -0.95
CA LYS A 117 4.43 -10.28 -1.91
C LYS A 117 3.79 -8.90 -2.07
N GLY A 118 4.32 -8.12 -3.02
CA GLY A 118 3.64 -6.94 -3.59
C GLY A 118 3.77 -5.65 -2.77
N MET A 119 4.39 -5.68 -1.58
CA MET A 119 4.62 -4.49 -0.75
C MET A 119 5.49 -3.43 -1.45
N ASP A 120 6.34 -3.84 -2.40
CA ASP A 120 7.14 -2.99 -3.28
C ASP A 120 6.31 -2.18 -4.28
N SER A 121 5.11 -2.68 -4.61
CA SER A 121 4.16 -2.06 -5.53
C SER A 121 3.06 -1.26 -4.85
N ILE A 122 2.86 -1.42 -3.53
CA ILE A 122 1.85 -0.68 -2.77
C ILE A 122 2.40 0.67 -2.35
N LYS A 123 1.75 1.77 -2.74
CA LYS A 123 2.16 3.13 -2.36
C LYS A 123 1.53 3.58 -1.04
N VAL A 124 2.36 4.16 -0.18
CA VAL A 124 1.92 4.91 0.99
C VAL A 124 1.27 6.22 0.54
N LEU A 125 0.17 6.59 1.19
CA LEU A 125 -0.50 7.87 1.02
C LEU A 125 -0.39 8.68 2.31
N SER A 126 -0.44 10.01 2.18
CA SER A 126 -0.55 10.90 3.33
C SER A 126 -1.95 10.80 3.95
N PRO A 127 -2.07 10.50 5.25
CA PRO A 127 -3.35 10.48 5.98
C PRO A 127 -3.83 11.86 6.44
#